data_AF-R7U9N8-F1
#
_entry.id   AF-R7U9N8-F1
#
_cell.length_a   1.000
_cell.length_b   1.000
_cell.length_c   1.000
_cell.angle_alpha   90.00
_cell.angle_beta   90.00
_cell.angle_gamma   90.00
#
_symmetry.space_group_name_H-M   'P 1'
#
loop_
_entity.id
_entity.type
_entity.pdbx_description
1 polymer ?
#
loop_
_entity_poly.entity_id
_entity_poly.type
_entity_poly.pdbx_seq_one_letter_code
_entity_poly.pdbx_strand_id
1 'polypeptide(L)'
;MRKQQIYLWGILAAALCIRLVAMITLPLMDTTEARYGEMARLMFETGNWLTPQFDYGVPFWGKPPLFTWMSAAGIELFGLSEFAVRFPHWLAGIVVISLMAFFTRRLGFSALRTSVVMATCGIFLLSTGAVMTDMALTVGMTLAMTGFYLCWNGEKLWGYIGFAGLAIGLLSKGPLILVLVGLAVMPWLVVQHGMKQAFIVLWQRFPLFTGSVLMLMIALPWYLMAEQATPGFLDYFIVGEHFKRFVV
;
A
#
# COMPACT_ATOMS: atom_id res chain seq x y z
N MET A 1 -20.53 22.80 -19.37
CA MET A 1 -19.31 22.39 -18.63
C MET A 1 -19.44 22.59 -17.11
N ARG A 2 -19.79 23.79 -16.60
CA ARG A 2 -19.88 24.06 -15.14
C ARG A 2 -20.92 23.19 -14.39
N LYS A 3 -22.12 22.99 -14.95
CA LYS A 3 -23.15 22.10 -14.34
C LYS A 3 -22.70 20.64 -14.21
N GLN A 4 -22.03 20.10 -15.24
CA GLN A 4 -21.49 18.73 -15.20
C GLN A 4 -20.41 18.55 -14.12
N GLN A 5 -19.55 19.55 -13.91
CA GLN A 5 -18.55 19.50 -12.84
C GLN A 5 -19.19 19.49 -11.45
N ILE A 6 -20.29 20.23 -11.25
CA ILE A 6 -21.03 20.21 -9.98
C ILE A 6 -21.55 18.80 -9.68
N TYR A 7 -22.15 18.11 -10.66
CA TYR A 7 -22.61 16.73 -10.46
C TYR A 7 -21.47 15.77 -10.12
N LEU A 8 -20.31 15.89 -10.79
CA LEU A 8 -19.15 15.04 -10.51
C LEU A 8 -18.58 15.28 -9.10
N TRP A 9 -18.50 16.53 -8.66
CA TRP A 9 -18.13 16.85 -7.28
C TRP A 9 -19.13 16.29 -6.28
N GLY A 10 -20.42 16.39 -6.58
CA GLY A 10 -21.49 15.78 -5.76
C GLY A 10 -21.33 14.27 -5.63
N ILE A 11 -21.06 13.56 -6.73
CA ILE A 11 -20.85 12.10 -6.72
C ILE A 11 -19.60 11.73 -5.93
N LEU A 12 -18.49 12.43 -6.13
CA LEU A 12 -17.25 12.18 -5.40
C LEU A 12 -17.45 12.39 -3.89
N ALA A 13 -18.07 13.51 -3.51
CA ALA A 13 -18.38 13.80 -2.12
C ALA A 13 -19.32 12.73 -1.53
N ALA A 14 -20.38 12.35 -2.26
CA ALA A 14 -21.30 11.30 -1.82
C ALA A 14 -20.58 9.97 -1.59
N ALA A 15 -19.73 9.51 -2.52
CA ALA A 15 -19.01 8.25 -2.37
C ALA A 15 -18.09 8.25 -1.13
N LEU A 16 -17.33 9.34 -0.93
CA LEU A 16 -16.45 9.47 0.24
C LEU A 16 -17.23 9.58 1.55
N CYS A 17 -18.34 10.34 1.57
CA CYS A 17 -19.21 10.46 2.74
C CYS A 17 -19.90 9.14 3.08
N ILE A 18 -20.41 8.40 2.09
CA ILE A 18 -21.00 7.08 2.30
C ILE A 18 -19.98 6.16 2.97
N ARG A 19 -18.74 6.15 2.47
CA ARG A 19 -17.70 5.33 3.10
C ARG A 19 -17.39 5.78 4.51
N LEU A 20 -17.26 7.09 4.74
CA LEU A 20 -16.96 7.64 6.05
C LEU A 20 -18.05 7.31 7.08
N VAL A 21 -19.33 7.43 6.71
CA VAL A 21 -20.46 7.02 7.55
C VAL A 21 -20.41 5.52 7.83
N ALA A 22 -20.18 4.68 6.80
CA ALA A 22 -20.10 3.23 6.98
C ALA A 22 -18.96 2.79 7.93
N MET A 23 -17.83 3.49 7.94
CA MET A 23 -16.72 3.19 8.88
C MET A 23 -17.09 3.47 10.34
N ILE A 24 -17.99 4.42 10.58
CA ILE A 24 -18.44 4.82 11.91
C ILE A 24 -19.58 3.90 12.39
N THR A 25 -20.50 3.52 11.50
CA THR A 25 -21.75 2.87 11.89
C THR A 25 -21.70 1.34 11.85
N LEU A 26 -20.83 0.75 11.02
CA LEU A 26 -20.75 -0.70 10.88
C LEU A 26 -19.72 -1.29 11.84
N PRO A 27 -20.00 -2.45 12.47
CA PRO A 27 -18.96 -3.19 13.20
C PRO A 27 -17.88 -3.71 12.24
N LEU A 28 -16.78 -4.24 12.77
CA LEU A 28 -15.79 -4.96 11.97
C LEU A 28 -16.47 -6.14 11.26
N MET A 29 -16.43 -6.14 9.92
CA MET A 29 -17.39 -6.90 9.11
C MET A 29 -17.00 -8.37 8.92
N ASP A 30 -15.71 -8.68 8.98
CA ASP A 30 -15.20 -10.03 8.75
C ASP A 30 -14.09 -10.41 9.74
N THR A 31 -13.70 -11.68 9.70
CA THR A 31 -12.66 -12.25 10.57
C THR A 31 -11.28 -11.64 10.36
N THR A 32 -11.00 -11.12 9.16
CA THR A 32 -9.73 -10.46 8.86
C THR A 32 -9.69 -9.09 9.50
N GLU A 33 -10.77 -8.30 9.34
CA GLU A 33 -10.89 -6.97 9.92
C GLU A 33 -10.86 -7.02 11.44
N ALA A 34 -11.60 -7.97 12.05
CA ALA A 34 -11.59 -8.20 13.49
C ALA A 34 -10.19 -8.60 14.00
N ARG A 35 -9.53 -9.57 13.34
CA ARG A 35 -8.18 -10.01 13.73
C ARG A 35 -7.17 -8.87 13.64
N TYR A 36 -7.16 -8.13 12.53
CA TYR A 36 -6.20 -7.04 12.35
C TYR A 36 -6.51 -5.83 13.22
N GLY A 37 -7.78 -5.58 13.54
CA GLY A 37 -8.19 -4.60 14.56
C GLY A 37 -7.66 -4.98 15.94
N GLU A 38 -7.77 -6.25 16.34
CA GLU A 38 -7.25 -6.72 17.63
C GLU A 38 -5.72 -6.64 17.68
N MET A 39 -5.02 -7.01 16.61
CA MET A 39 -3.56 -6.84 16.54
C MET A 39 -3.14 -5.38 16.72
N ALA A 40 -3.90 -4.44 16.16
CA ALA A 40 -3.64 -3.01 16.32
C ALA A 40 -3.91 -2.53 17.77
N ARG A 41 -4.98 -3.04 18.39
CA ARG A 41 -5.31 -2.78 19.81
C ARG A 41 -4.20 -3.29 20.73
N LEU A 42 -3.72 -4.52 20.53
CA LEU A 42 -2.61 -5.10 21.29
C LEU A 42 -1.32 -4.30 21.11
N MET A 43 -1.02 -3.89 19.87
CA MET A 43 0.16 -3.04 19.60
C MET A 43 0.09 -1.70 20.34
N PHE A 44 -1.08 -1.05 20.32
CA PHE A 44 -1.30 0.19 21.06
C PHE A 44 -1.20 0.00 22.57
N GLU A 45 -1.88 -1.02 23.13
CA GLU A 45 -1.91 -1.27 24.57
C GLU A 45 -0.56 -1.69 25.14
N THR A 46 0.16 -2.59 24.46
CA THR A 46 1.44 -3.12 24.94
C THR A 46 2.61 -2.18 24.66
N GLY A 47 2.45 -1.20 23.77
CA GLY A 47 3.53 -0.34 23.28
C GLY A 47 4.56 -1.08 22.41
N ASN A 48 4.35 -2.36 22.08
CA ASN A 48 5.24 -3.11 21.20
C ASN A 48 4.93 -2.81 19.73
N TRP A 49 5.45 -1.69 19.25
CA TRP A 49 5.35 -1.28 17.83
C TRP A 49 6.28 -2.09 16.91
N LEU A 50 7.17 -2.92 17.42
CA LEU A 50 8.08 -3.71 16.59
C LEU A 50 7.41 -4.99 16.09
N THR A 51 6.79 -5.75 16.99
CA THR A 51 6.28 -7.10 16.70
C THR A 51 4.75 -7.13 16.76
N PRO A 52 4.07 -7.24 15.61
CA PRO A 52 2.63 -7.50 15.58
C PRO A 52 2.30 -8.79 16.34
N GLN A 53 1.22 -8.77 17.12
CA GLN A 53 0.80 -9.88 17.99
C GLN A 53 -0.67 -10.19 17.73
N PHE A 54 -1.04 -11.46 17.66
CA PHE A 54 -2.46 -11.87 17.57
C PHE A 54 -3.06 -12.25 18.93
N ASP A 55 -2.21 -12.43 19.93
CA ASP A 55 -2.54 -12.57 21.35
C ASP A 55 -1.35 -12.03 22.17
N TYR A 56 -1.54 -11.73 23.45
CA TYR A 56 -0.51 -11.17 24.31
C TYR A 56 0.75 -12.05 24.35
N GLY A 57 1.88 -11.49 23.92
CA GLY A 57 3.16 -12.18 23.85
C GLY A 57 3.30 -13.17 22.68
N VAL A 58 2.27 -13.36 21.85
CA VAL A 58 2.30 -14.32 20.74
C VAL A 58 2.44 -13.58 19.41
N PRO A 59 3.61 -13.68 18.74
CA PRO A 59 3.87 -12.91 17.54
C PRO A 59 3.07 -13.40 16.34
N PHE A 60 2.64 -12.46 15.50
CA PHE A 60 2.05 -12.73 14.20
C PHE A 60 3.09 -12.51 13.10
N TRP A 61 3.61 -13.62 12.56
CA TRP A 61 4.63 -13.58 11.51
C TRP A 61 4.07 -13.57 10.08
N GLY A 62 2.75 -13.57 9.92
CA GLY A 62 2.13 -13.73 8.61
C GLY A 62 2.26 -12.51 7.68
N LYS A 63 2.47 -11.31 8.22
CA LYS A 63 2.54 -10.05 7.47
C LYS A 63 3.50 -9.05 8.12
N PRO A 64 4.12 -8.15 7.34
CA PRO A 64 4.88 -7.02 7.87
C PRO A 64 3.95 -5.97 8.52
N PRO A 65 4.49 -4.95 9.21
CA PRO A 65 3.79 -4.28 10.30
C PRO A 65 2.98 -3.06 9.85
N LEU A 66 3.09 -2.62 8.58
CA LEU A 66 2.57 -1.30 8.19
C LEU A 66 1.07 -1.19 8.38
N PHE A 67 0.31 -2.26 8.11
CA PHE A 67 -1.13 -2.25 8.33
C PHE A 67 -1.49 -2.15 9.82
N THR A 68 -0.75 -2.82 10.70
CA THR A 68 -0.93 -2.68 12.16
C THR A 68 -0.51 -1.31 12.66
N TRP A 69 0.60 -0.76 12.17
CA TRP A 69 1.04 0.60 12.50
C TRP A 69 0.00 1.64 12.12
N MET A 70 -0.55 1.51 10.91
CA MET A 70 -1.62 2.39 10.44
C MET A 70 -2.79 2.36 11.43
N SER A 71 -3.35 1.18 11.71
CA SER A 71 -4.49 1.06 12.62
C SER A 71 -4.19 1.49 14.06
N ALA A 72 -3.03 1.14 14.60
CA ALA A 72 -2.61 1.50 15.95
C ALA A 72 -2.42 3.02 16.09
N ALA A 73 -1.85 3.68 15.08
CA ALA A 73 -1.77 5.15 15.04
C ALA A 73 -3.16 5.79 14.95
N GLY A 74 -4.11 5.14 14.28
CA GLY A 74 -5.51 5.54 14.30
C GLY A 74 -6.12 5.49 15.71
N ILE A 75 -5.87 4.41 16.46
CA ILE A 75 -6.29 4.28 17.86
C ILE A 75 -5.65 5.37 18.72
N GLU A 76 -4.36 5.66 18.53
CA GLU A 76 -3.66 6.71 19.25
C GLU A 76 -4.27 8.11 19.02
N LEU A 77 -4.70 8.40 17.79
CA LEU A 77 -5.28 9.70 17.43
C LEU A 77 -6.74 9.89 17.87
N PHE A 78 -7.55 8.84 17.81
CA PHE A 78 -9.02 8.95 17.96
C PHE A 78 -9.60 8.12 19.11
N GLY A 79 -8.76 7.39 19.85
CA GLY A 79 -9.19 6.43 20.86
C GLY A 79 -9.66 5.11 20.25
N LEU A 80 -9.89 4.10 21.11
CA LEU A 80 -10.30 2.77 20.66
C LEU A 80 -11.74 2.80 20.10
N SER A 81 -11.85 2.63 18.78
CA SER A 81 -13.12 2.51 18.06
C SER A 81 -12.91 1.89 16.67
N GLU A 82 -13.98 1.41 16.04
CA GLU A 82 -13.97 0.92 14.66
C GLU A 82 -13.54 2.01 13.68
N PHE A 83 -13.99 3.26 13.92
CA PHE A 83 -13.56 4.40 13.11
C PHE A 83 -12.05 4.61 13.19
N ALA A 84 -11.48 4.57 14.39
CA ALA A 84 -10.06 4.82 14.61
C ALA A 84 -9.18 3.83 13.87
N VAL A 85 -9.48 2.53 13.94
CA VAL A 85 -8.70 1.50 13.22
C VAL A 85 -8.84 1.57 11.71
N ARG A 86 -9.93 2.15 11.18
CA ARG A 86 -10.22 2.26 9.74
C ARG A 86 -9.72 3.55 9.11
N PHE A 87 -9.68 4.64 9.87
CA PHE A 87 -9.40 5.98 9.35
C PHE A 87 -8.08 6.08 8.56
N PRO A 88 -6.95 5.51 9.03
CA PRO A 88 -5.69 5.55 8.29
C PRO A 88 -5.75 4.81 6.94
N HIS A 89 -6.52 3.73 6.85
CA HIS A 89 -6.75 3.00 5.59
C HIS A 89 -7.65 3.77 4.63
N TRP A 90 -8.60 4.55 5.15
CA TRP A 90 -9.41 5.46 4.35
C TRP A 90 -8.56 6.60 3.77
N LEU A 91 -7.68 7.18 4.60
CA LEU A 91 -6.72 8.18 4.16
C LEU A 91 -5.77 7.64 3.08
N ALA A 92 -5.31 6.40 3.19
CA ALA A 92 -4.55 5.74 2.13
C ALA A 92 -5.33 5.68 0.80
N GLY A 93 -6.64 5.43 0.83
CA GLY A 93 -7.49 5.49 -0.36
C GLY A 93 -7.60 6.89 -0.96
N ILE A 94 -7.69 7.92 -0.12
CA ILE A 94 -7.64 9.32 -0.59
C ILE A 94 -6.31 9.60 -1.27
N VAL A 95 -5.19 9.18 -0.68
CA VAL A 95 -3.86 9.33 -1.27
C VAL A 95 -3.80 8.67 -2.65
N VAL A 96 -4.33 7.45 -2.80
CA VAL A 96 -4.40 6.77 -4.12
C VAL A 96 -5.26 7.56 -5.11
N ILE A 97 -6.44 8.04 -4.71
CA ILE A 97 -7.30 8.87 -5.57
C ILE A 97 -6.57 10.14 -6.02
N SER A 98 -5.91 10.84 -5.10
CA SER A 98 -5.18 12.07 -5.38
C SER A 98 -3.97 11.83 -6.29
N LEU A 99 -3.20 10.77 -6.05
CA LEU A 99 -2.07 10.38 -6.90
C LEU A 99 -2.53 10.05 -8.32
N MET A 100 -3.61 9.28 -8.46
CA MET A 100 -4.16 8.95 -9.77
C MET A 100 -4.73 10.17 -10.48
N ALA A 101 -5.43 11.05 -9.79
CA ALA A 101 -5.97 12.29 -10.35
C ALA A 101 -4.84 13.23 -10.81
N PHE A 102 -3.75 13.32 -10.04
CA PHE A 102 -2.54 14.04 -10.43
C PHE A 102 -1.88 13.41 -11.66
N PHE A 103 -1.70 12.09 -11.66
CA PHE A 103 -1.04 11.37 -12.74
C PHE A 103 -1.82 11.51 -14.05
N THR A 104 -3.12 11.26 -14.05
CA THR A 104 -3.95 11.34 -15.26
C THR A 104 -4.07 12.77 -15.78
N ARG A 105 -4.04 13.78 -14.90
CA ARG A 105 -3.96 15.19 -15.31
C ARG A 105 -2.69 15.49 -16.10
N ARG A 106 -1.54 14.93 -15.72
CA ARG A 106 -0.29 15.07 -16.47
C ARG A 106 -0.36 14.44 -17.86
N LEU A 107 -1.20 13.42 -18.03
CA LEU A 107 -1.47 12.78 -19.31
C LEU A 107 -2.56 13.50 -20.14
N GLY A 108 -3.08 14.64 -19.67
CA GLY A 108 -4.12 15.40 -20.36
C GLY A 108 -5.56 14.92 -20.09
N PHE A 109 -5.76 13.95 -19.20
CA PHE A 109 -7.09 13.50 -18.79
C PHE A 109 -7.67 14.33 -17.64
N SER A 110 -8.98 14.18 -17.39
CA SER A 110 -9.67 14.91 -16.33
C SER A 110 -9.44 14.26 -14.95
N ALA A 111 -8.69 14.95 -14.08
CA ALA A 111 -8.48 14.58 -12.68
C ALA A 111 -9.79 14.23 -11.95
N LEU A 112 -10.82 15.09 -12.08
CA LEU A 112 -12.10 14.89 -11.41
C LEU A 112 -12.82 13.62 -11.88
N ARG A 113 -12.77 13.30 -13.19
CA ARG A 113 -13.35 12.06 -13.70
C ARG A 113 -12.60 10.84 -13.18
N THR A 114 -11.27 10.89 -13.14
CA THR A 114 -10.44 9.84 -12.54
C THR A 114 -10.81 9.63 -11.07
N SER A 115 -10.93 10.70 -10.28
CA SER A 115 -11.31 10.61 -8.87
C SER A 115 -12.70 10.00 -8.67
N VAL A 116 -13.68 10.41 -9.48
CA VAL A 116 -15.03 9.83 -9.43
C VAL A 116 -14.99 8.35 -9.75
N VAL A 117 -14.36 7.95 -10.86
CA VAL A 117 -14.27 6.53 -11.28
C VAL A 117 -13.64 5.67 -10.18
N MET A 118 -12.53 6.13 -9.60
CA MET A 118 -11.86 5.43 -8.50
C MET A 118 -12.76 5.33 -7.26
N ALA A 119 -13.34 6.45 -6.82
CA ALA A 119 -14.19 6.49 -5.62
C ALA A 119 -15.48 5.69 -5.78
N THR A 120 -15.99 5.51 -7.00
CA THR A 120 -17.19 4.72 -7.27
C THR A 120 -16.89 3.27 -7.69
N CYS A 121 -15.62 2.89 -7.83
CA CYS A 121 -15.25 1.50 -8.12
C CYS A 121 -15.56 0.65 -6.88
N GLY A 122 -16.52 -0.28 -6.99
CA GLY A 122 -17.08 -1.00 -5.84
C GLY A 122 -16.02 -1.65 -4.94
N ILE A 123 -15.05 -2.37 -5.51
CA ILE A 123 -14.00 -3.01 -4.72
C ILE A 123 -13.07 -2.00 -4.05
N PHE A 124 -12.76 -0.87 -4.72
CA PHE A 124 -11.92 0.18 -4.16
C PHE A 124 -12.62 0.93 -3.03
N LEU A 125 -13.91 1.24 -3.20
CA LEU A 125 -14.74 1.89 -2.19
C LEU A 125 -14.82 1.04 -0.92
N LEU A 126 -15.03 -0.28 -1.06
CA LEU A 126 -15.06 -1.22 0.06
C LEU A 126 -13.69 -1.34 0.74
N SER A 127 -12.63 -1.52 -0.06
CA SER A 127 -11.26 -1.68 0.45
C SER A 127 -10.74 -0.42 1.15
N THR A 128 -11.12 0.77 0.68
CA THR A 128 -10.75 2.06 1.29
C THR A 128 -11.34 2.14 2.69
N GLY A 129 -10.51 2.09 3.73
CA GLY A 129 -10.99 2.06 5.11
C GLY A 129 -11.33 0.66 5.65
N ALA A 130 -11.07 -0.41 4.90
CA ALA A 130 -11.08 -1.76 5.47
C ALA A 130 -9.76 -1.99 6.22
N VAL A 131 -9.83 -2.55 7.43
CA VAL A 131 -8.62 -2.88 8.20
C VAL A 131 -7.94 -4.10 7.58
N MET A 132 -7.14 -3.86 6.54
CA MET A 132 -6.47 -4.88 5.73
C MET A 132 -5.13 -4.37 5.22
N THR A 133 -4.27 -5.28 4.79
CA THR A 133 -2.96 -4.99 4.20
C THR A 133 -3.00 -4.31 2.83
N ASP A 134 -4.16 -4.33 2.17
CA ASP A 134 -4.29 -4.09 0.74
C ASP A 134 -4.22 -2.60 0.37
N MET A 135 -4.72 -1.71 1.22
CA MET A 135 -4.68 -0.26 0.93
C MET A 135 -3.26 0.30 1.00
N ALA A 136 -2.46 -0.13 1.97
CA ALA A 136 -1.04 0.24 2.06
C ALA A 136 -0.25 -0.27 0.85
N LEU A 137 -0.48 -1.52 0.43
CA LEU A 137 0.10 -2.06 -0.80
C LEU A 137 -0.35 -1.28 -2.04
N THR A 138 -1.61 -0.88 -2.10
CA THR A 138 -2.16 -0.10 -3.22
C THR A 138 -1.50 1.27 -3.33
N VAL A 139 -1.22 1.94 -2.21
CA VAL A 139 -0.42 3.18 -2.19
C VAL A 139 0.98 2.91 -2.75
N GLY A 140 1.66 1.89 -2.23
CA GLY A 140 3.00 1.51 -2.67
C GLY A 140 3.08 1.19 -4.16
N MET A 141 2.15 0.38 -4.66
CA MET A 141 2.02 0.02 -6.08
C MET A 141 1.72 1.24 -6.95
N THR A 142 0.82 2.12 -6.51
CA THR A 142 0.48 3.35 -7.23
C THR A 142 1.70 4.25 -7.39
N LEU A 143 2.46 4.46 -6.30
CA LEU A 143 3.71 5.22 -6.33
C LEU A 143 4.78 4.55 -7.20
N ALA A 144 4.93 3.23 -7.10
CA ALA A 144 5.87 2.47 -7.92
C ALA A 144 5.59 2.60 -9.42
N MET A 145 4.34 2.40 -9.85
CA MET A 145 3.96 2.44 -11.26
C MET A 145 3.92 3.85 -11.85
N THR A 146 3.39 4.83 -11.12
CA THR A 146 3.42 6.23 -11.56
C THR A 146 4.85 6.78 -11.57
N GLY A 147 5.64 6.42 -10.56
CA GLY A 147 7.06 6.72 -10.46
C GLY A 147 7.86 6.15 -11.63
N PHE A 148 7.59 4.88 -11.97
CA PHE A 148 8.17 4.22 -13.13
C PHE A 148 7.87 4.97 -14.42
N TYR A 149 6.60 5.28 -14.68
CA TYR A 149 6.17 5.95 -15.91
C TYR A 149 6.78 7.35 -16.06
N LEU A 150 6.74 8.17 -15.00
CA LEU A 150 7.25 9.55 -15.06
C LEU A 150 8.78 9.57 -15.16
N CYS A 151 9.48 8.66 -14.49
CA CYS A 151 10.92 8.49 -14.64
C CYS A 151 11.28 8.04 -16.05
N TRP A 152 10.49 7.14 -16.65
CA TRP A 152 10.68 6.72 -18.04
C TRP A 152 10.61 7.89 -19.02
N ASN A 153 9.72 8.86 -18.77
CA ASN A 153 9.57 10.09 -19.53
C ASN A 153 10.60 11.18 -19.20
N GLY A 154 11.59 10.88 -18.35
CA GLY A 154 12.75 11.74 -18.08
C GLY A 154 12.77 12.40 -16.71
N GLU A 155 11.70 12.29 -15.90
CA GLU A 155 11.66 12.89 -14.56
C GLU A 155 12.31 11.98 -13.52
N LYS A 156 13.65 11.98 -13.44
CA LYS A 156 14.43 11.05 -12.59
C LYS A 156 14.02 10.99 -11.12
N LEU A 157 13.52 12.09 -10.54
CA LEU A 157 13.06 12.12 -9.14
C LEU A 157 11.92 11.11 -8.88
N TRP A 158 11.03 10.93 -9.86
CA TRP A 158 9.94 9.96 -9.77
C TRP A 158 10.42 8.51 -9.72
N GLY A 159 11.65 8.22 -10.18
CA GLY A 159 12.28 6.93 -9.96
C GLY A 159 12.46 6.63 -8.47
N TYR A 160 12.96 7.59 -7.70
CA TYR A 160 13.12 7.46 -6.25
C TYR A 160 11.78 7.36 -5.53
N ILE A 161 10.77 8.13 -5.96
CA ILE A 161 9.39 8.01 -5.45
C ILE A 161 8.85 6.60 -5.71
N GLY A 162 9.14 6.03 -6.88
CA GLY A 162 8.77 4.66 -7.22
C GLY A 162 9.42 3.64 -6.27
N PHE A 163 10.72 3.79 -5.98
CA PHE A 163 11.43 2.96 -5.00
C PHE A 163 10.90 3.11 -3.56
N ALA A 164 10.51 4.33 -3.15
CA ALA A 164 9.82 4.54 -1.87
C ALA A 164 8.46 3.80 -1.85
N GLY A 165 7.73 3.79 -2.98
CA GLY A 165 6.53 2.99 -3.17
C GLY A 165 6.78 1.49 -3.00
N LEU A 166 7.87 0.97 -3.56
CA LEU A 166 8.29 -0.42 -3.35
C LEU A 166 8.58 -0.71 -1.86
N ALA A 167 9.21 0.21 -1.13
CA ALA A 167 9.46 0.05 0.30
C ALA A 167 8.17 -0.01 1.12
N ILE A 168 7.20 0.85 0.81
CA ILE A 168 5.85 0.80 1.40
C ILE A 168 5.20 -0.56 1.13
N GLY A 169 5.30 -1.07 -0.11
CA GLY A 169 4.78 -2.38 -0.47
C GLY A 169 5.45 -3.53 0.28
N LEU A 170 6.77 -3.46 0.47
CA LEU A 170 7.54 -4.43 1.26
C LEU A 170 7.02 -4.44 2.70
N LEU A 171 6.86 -3.27 3.33
CA LEU A 171 6.32 -3.16 4.69
C LEU A 171 4.80 -3.45 4.78
N SER A 172 4.09 -3.63 3.66
CA SER A 172 2.66 -3.97 3.64
C SER A 172 2.41 -5.47 3.48
N LYS A 173 2.96 -6.07 2.42
CA LYS A 173 2.74 -7.49 2.04
C LYS A 173 4.03 -8.22 1.68
N GLY A 174 5.20 -7.67 1.99
CA GLY A 174 6.48 -8.32 1.74
C GLY A 174 6.89 -8.32 0.26
N PRO A 175 7.70 -9.30 -0.17
CA PRO A 175 8.26 -9.38 -1.52
C PRO A 175 7.24 -9.38 -2.66
N LEU A 176 5.96 -9.63 -2.37
CA LEU A 176 4.87 -9.61 -3.36
C LEU A 176 4.87 -8.33 -4.20
N ILE A 177 5.18 -7.15 -3.63
CA ILE A 177 5.22 -5.91 -4.41
C ILE A 177 6.24 -5.96 -5.56
N LEU A 178 7.41 -6.57 -5.32
CA LEU A 178 8.48 -6.69 -6.32
C LEU A 178 8.03 -7.62 -7.46
N VAL A 179 7.31 -8.69 -7.11
CA VAL A 179 6.72 -9.60 -8.10
C VAL A 179 5.67 -8.88 -8.93
N LEU A 180 4.73 -8.16 -8.31
CA LEU A 180 3.64 -7.48 -9.02
C LEU A 180 4.17 -6.36 -9.94
N VAL A 181 5.08 -5.51 -9.46
CA VAL A 181 5.70 -4.46 -10.28
C VAL A 181 6.58 -5.07 -11.35
N GLY A 182 7.37 -6.08 -11.02
CA GLY A 182 8.23 -6.80 -11.97
C GLY A 182 7.43 -7.44 -13.10
N LEU A 183 6.30 -8.09 -12.79
CA LEU A 183 5.41 -8.69 -13.78
C LEU A 183 4.72 -7.65 -14.68
N ALA A 184 4.49 -6.42 -14.18
CA ALA A 184 3.95 -5.35 -15.01
C ALA A 184 5.00 -4.73 -15.93
N VAL A 185 6.22 -4.52 -15.41
CA VAL A 185 7.29 -3.76 -16.08
C VAL A 185 8.12 -4.64 -17.02
N MET A 186 8.55 -5.81 -16.57
CA MET A 186 9.54 -6.63 -17.28
C MET A 186 9.03 -7.19 -18.61
N PRO A 187 7.81 -7.77 -18.71
CA PRO A 187 7.29 -8.24 -19.98
C PRO A 187 7.17 -7.12 -21.01
N TRP A 188 6.70 -5.94 -20.59
CA TRP A 188 6.62 -4.78 -21.46
C TRP A 188 8.01 -4.35 -21.96
N LEU A 189 9.02 -4.25 -21.08
CA LEU A 189 10.38 -3.91 -21.47
C LEU A 189 10.99 -4.93 -22.44
N VAL A 190 10.78 -6.22 -22.17
CA VAL A 190 11.29 -7.31 -23.01
C VAL A 190 10.64 -7.29 -24.39
N VAL A 191 9.33 -7.05 -24.48
CA VAL A 191 8.63 -6.95 -25.77
C VAL A 191 9.10 -5.73 -26.57
N GLN A 192 9.34 -4.59 -25.91
CA GLN A 192 9.73 -3.35 -26.59
C GLN A 192 11.19 -3.30 -27.04
N HIS A 193 12.10 -3.90 -26.26
CA HIS A 193 13.55 -3.74 -26.47
C HIS A 193 14.29 -5.07 -26.68
N GLY A 194 13.68 -6.22 -26.39
CA GLY A 194 14.35 -7.51 -26.34
C GLY A 194 15.05 -7.76 -25.01
N MET A 195 15.30 -9.04 -24.68
CA MET A 195 15.78 -9.47 -23.35
C MET A 195 17.00 -8.69 -22.85
N LYS A 196 18.11 -8.69 -23.62
CA LYS A 196 19.36 -8.03 -23.19
C LYS A 196 19.21 -6.51 -23.07
N GLN A 197 18.58 -5.89 -24.06
CA GLN A 197 18.45 -4.44 -24.13
C GLN A 197 17.49 -3.90 -23.06
N ALA A 198 16.46 -4.66 -22.68
CA ALA A 198 15.55 -4.31 -21.60
C ALA A 198 16.31 -3.99 -20.30
N PHE A 199 17.26 -4.84 -19.89
CA PHE A 199 18.07 -4.62 -18.69
C PHE A 199 19.01 -3.42 -18.82
N ILE A 200 19.61 -3.22 -20.00
CA ILE A 200 20.51 -2.09 -20.25
C ILE A 200 19.74 -0.77 -20.15
N VAL A 201 18.58 -0.66 -20.80
CA VAL A 201 17.76 0.55 -20.78
C VAL A 201 17.22 0.83 -19.38
N LEU A 202 16.83 -0.21 -18.63
CA LEU A 202 16.39 -0.06 -17.25
C LEU A 202 17.52 0.51 -16.38
N TRP A 203 18.74 -0.02 -16.50
CA TRP A 203 19.91 0.47 -15.77
C TRP A 203 20.29 1.91 -16.13
N GLN A 204 20.15 2.29 -17.39
CA GLN A 204 20.49 3.64 -17.85
C GLN A 204 19.45 4.70 -17.49
N ARG A 205 18.15 4.34 -17.51
CA ARG A 205 17.05 5.29 -17.30
C ARG A 205 16.67 5.46 -15.83
N PHE A 206 16.85 4.43 -15.02
CA PHE A 206 16.41 4.43 -13.62
C PHE A 206 17.59 4.49 -12.65
N PRO A 207 17.42 5.14 -11.49
CA PRO A 207 18.39 5.10 -10.41
C PRO A 207 18.33 3.74 -9.70
N LEU A 208 18.62 2.63 -10.39
CA LEU A 208 18.41 1.28 -9.84
C LEU A 208 19.22 1.06 -8.55
N PHE A 209 20.52 1.37 -8.58
CA PHE A 209 21.37 1.16 -7.41
C PHE A 209 20.97 2.07 -6.23
N THR A 210 20.96 3.39 -6.42
CA THR A 210 20.66 4.35 -5.35
C THR A 210 19.20 4.27 -4.90
N GLY A 211 18.27 3.96 -5.80
CA GLY A 211 16.87 3.71 -5.50
C GLY A 211 16.65 2.41 -4.72
N SER A 212 17.34 1.32 -5.07
CA SER A 212 17.33 0.09 -4.26
C SER A 212 17.92 0.32 -2.87
N VAL A 213 18.99 1.10 -2.75
CA VAL A 213 19.53 1.51 -1.43
C VAL A 213 18.49 2.29 -0.63
N LEU A 214 17.81 3.28 -1.23
CA LEU A 214 16.71 4.01 -0.58
C LEU A 214 15.60 3.06 -0.11
N MET A 215 15.16 2.15 -0.98
CA MET A 215 14.12 1.18 -0.67
C MET A 215 14.50 0.30 0.53
N LEU A 216 15.73 -0.23 0.52
CA LEU A 216 16.23 -1.07 1.60
C LEU A 216 16.44 -0.27 2.89
N MET A 217 16.92 0.97 2.84
CA MET A 217 17.05 1.81 4.04
C MET A 217 15.71 2.05 4.74
N ILE A 218 14.60 2.07 4.00
CA ILE A 218 13.26 2.24 4.57
C ILE A 218 12.72 0.91 5.11
N ALA A 219 12.80 -0.16 4.35
CA ALA A 219 12.13 -1.42 4.68
C ALA A 219 12.98 -2.39 5.54
N LEU A 220 14.27 -2.53 5.21
CA LEU A 220 15.15 -3.53 5.80
C LEU A 220 15.33 -3.42 7.32
N PRO A 221 15.43 -2.20 7.93
CA PRO A 221 15.63 -2.10 9.37
C PRO A 221 14.56 -2.85 10.18
N TRP A 222 13.28 -2.74 9.78
CA TRP A 222 12.21 -3.45 10.47
C TRP A 222 12.36 -4.98 10.35
N TYR A 223 12.68 -5.50 9.17
CA TYR A 223 12.89 -6.94 8.97
C TYR A 223 14.00 -7.50 9.87
N LEU A 224 15.11 -6.77 9.98
CA LEU A 224 16.23 -7.17 10.83
C LEU A 224 15.86 -7.12 12.32
N MET A 225 15.17 -6.06 12.74
CA MET A 225 14.73 -5.92 14.12
C MET A 225 13.65 -6.97 14.48
N ALA A 226 12.75 -7.30 13.56
CA ALA A 226 11.73 -8.33 13.76
C ALA A 226 12.35 -9.73 13.92
N GLU A 227 13.38 -10.05 13.14
CA GLU A 227 14.14 -11.29 13.30
C GLU A 227 14.87 -11.34 14.65
N GLN A 228 15.49 -10.23 15.06
CA GLN A 228 16.20 -10.16 16.34
C GLN A 228 15.24 -10.29 17.53
N ALA A 229 14.07 -9.67 17.46
CA ALA A 229 13.06 -9.71 18.52
C ALA A 229 12.37 -11.09 18.60
N THR A 230 12.13 -11.72 17.45
CA THR A 230 11.48 -13.03 17.35
C THR A 230 12.20 -13.92 16.32
N PRO A 231 13.29 -14.61 16.72
CA PRO A 231 14.08 -15.44 15.80
C PRO A 231 13.26 -16.52 15.09
N GLY A 232 13.53 -16.71 13.80
CA GLY A 232 12.76 -17.61 12.93
C GLY A 232 11.65 -16.91 12.13
N PHE A 233 11.40 -15.63 12.39
CA PHE A 233 10.44 -14.81 11.64
C PHE A 233 10.73 -14.82 10.14
N LEU A 234 11.98 -14.58 9.73
CA LEU A 234 12.34 -14.48 8.31
C LEU A 234 12.15 -15.81 7.57
N ASP A 235 12.50 -16.95 8.19
CA ASP A 235 12.27 -18.27 7.59
C ASP A 235 10.77 -18.52 7.42
N TYR A 236 9.98 -18.30 8.47
CA TYR A 236 8.53 -18.45 8.40
C TYR A 236 7.90 -17.53 7.35
N PHE A 237 8.24 -16.25 7.38
CA PHE A 237 7.61 -15.24 6.54
C PHE A 237 8.05 -15.34 5.07
N ILE A 238 9.34 -15.53 4.80
CA ILE A 238 9.82 -15.63 3.42
C ILE A 238 9.53 -17.03 2.88
N VAL A 239 9.99 -18.09 3.54
CA VAL A 239 9.86 -19.47 3.02
C VAL A 239 8.44 -20.00 3.17
N GLY A 240 7.83 -19.85 4.35
CA GLY A 240 6.47 -20.32 4.60
C GLY A 240 5.44 -19.56 3.78
N GLU A 241 5.34 -18.24 3.99
CA GLU A 241 4.25 -17.43 3.44
C GLU A 241 4.41 -17.06 1.95
N HIS A 242 5.61 -17.09 1.38
CA HIS A 242 5.82 -16.68 -0.02
C HIS A 242 6.28 -17.80 -0.96
N PHE A 243 6.92 -18.85 -0.45
CA PHE A 243 7.30 -20.00 -1.29
C PHE A 243 6.34 -21.18 -1.08
N LYS A 244 6.28 -21.73 0.14
CA LYS A 244 5.47 -22.93 0.42
C LYS A 244 4.00 -22.68 0.14
N ARG A 245 3.48 -21.47 0.40
CA ARG A 245 2.09 -21.08 0.12
C ARG A 245 1.63 -21.25 -1.33
N PHE A 246 2.52 -21.24 -2.31
CA PHE A 246 2.16 -21.35 -3.74
C PHE A 246 2.60 -22.68 -4.37
N VAL A 247 3.46 -23.43 -3.69
CA VAL A 247 4.08 -24.66 -4.22
C VAL A 247 3.54 -25.92 -3.51
N VAL A 248 2.92 -25.74 -2.35
CA VAL A 248 2.31 -26.79 -1.52
C VAL A 248 0.82 -26.50 -1.37
#